data_AF-A0A1B0Z578-F1
#
_entry.id   AF-A0A1B0Z578-F1
#
_cell.length_a   1.000
_cell.length_b   1.000
_cell.length_c   1.000
_cell.angle_alpha   90.00
_cell.angle_beta   90.00
_cell.angle_gamma   90.00
#
_symmetry.space_group_name_H-M   'P 1'
#
loop_
_entity.id
_entity.type
_entity.pdbx_description
1 polymer ?
#
loop_
_entity_poly.entity_id
_entity_poly.type
_entity_poly.pdbx_seq_one_letter_code
_entity_poly.pdbx_strand_id
1 'polypeptide(L)'
;VRDLPAKDGSVRPEEDFEMSWEVAKLSQKRLSDIAQALKASDSLILATDPDREGEAISWHVLEVLRQKRVVGKKPVSRVVFNAITKKAVLDAMANPRQIDEPLVDAYLARRALDYLVGFTLSPVLWRKLPGARSAGRVQSVALRLVCDREAEIERFKPEEYWQIEAKLATSRNEEFTARLSAYEGKKIQRLTVKSGDEANGIRTMLEGAAFRVLSVEAKPTKRNPGPPFTTSTLQQAASAKLGFSPSRTMQVAQKLYEGVDLDGE
;
A
#
# COMPACT_ATOMS: atom_id res chain seq x y z
N VAL A 1 -8.72 18.62 -9.83
CA VAL A 1 -9.14 20.02 -10.13
C VAL A 1 -9.01 20.29 -11.62
N ARG A 2 -7.76 20.28 -12.11
CA ARG A 2 -7.45 20.10 -13.53
C ARG A 2 -7.00 18.67 -13.76
N ASP A 3 -7.08 18.19 -14.99
CA ASP A 3 -6.49 16.92 -15.41
C ASP A 3 -5.95 17.02 -16.85
N LEU A 4 -5.11 16.07 -17.26
CA LEU A 4 -4.65 15.93 -18.63
C LEU A 4 -5.85 15.53 -19.52
N PRO A 5 -6.07 16.20 -20.66
CA PRO A 5 -7.06 15.76 -21.63
C PRO A 5 -6.82 14.31 -22.07
N ALA A 6 -7.89 13.56 -22.29
CA ALA A 6 -7.81 12.17 -22.77
C ALA A 6 -7.59 12.11 -24.30
N LYS A 7 -6.61 12.86 -24.82
CA LYS A 7 -6.27 12.95 -26.23
C LYS A 7 -4.76 12.99 -26.42
N ASP A 8 -4.30 12.53 -27.58
CA ASP A 8 -2.88 12.54 -27.93
C ASP A 8 -2.26 13.95 -27.82
N GLY A 9 -0.98 14.00 -27.45
CA GLY A 9 -0.22 15.25 -27.30
C GLY A 9 -0.49 16.06 -26.03
N SER A 10 -1.16 15.48 -25.01
CA SER A 10 -1.39 16.17 -23.73
C SER A 10 -0.13 16.34 -22.88
N VAL A 11 0.93 15.57 -23.18
CA VAL A 11 2.28 15.72 -22.66
C VAL A 11 3.20 15.75 -23.87
N ARG A 12 4.04 16.79 -24.00
CA ARG A 12 4.91 17.04 -25.16
C ARG A 12 6.39 16.89 -24.80
N PRO A 13 7.01 15.70 -24.95
CA PRO A 13 8.42 15.48 -24.62
C PRO A 13 9.40 16.42 -25.36
N GLU A 14 9.07 16.81 -26.57
CA GLU A 14 9.81 17.74 -27.43
C GLU A 14 9.79 19.19 -26.94
N GLU A 15 8.84 19.55 -26.08
CA GLU A 15 8.67 20.89 -25.48
C GLU A 15 8.91 20.82 -23.96
N ASP A 16 10.00 20.16 -23.54
CA ASP A 16 10.37 19.99 -22.12
C ASP A 16 9.22 19.41 -21.26
N PHE A 17 8.51 18.44 -21.82
CA PHE A 17 7.36 17.79 -21.20
C PHE A 17 6.19 18.72 -20.86
N GLU A 18 6.01 19.83 -21.59
CA GLU A 18 4.90 20.74 -21.37
C GLU A 18 3.55 19.98 -21.41
N MET A 19 2.71 20.26 -20.40
CA MET A 19 1.45 19.55 -20.20
C MET A 19 0.25 20.44 -20.49
N SER A 20 -0.69 19.92 -21.26
CA SER A 20 -2.00 20.54 -21.44
C SER A 20 -2.95 20.14 -20.31
N TRP A 21 -3.68 21.12 -19.78
CA TRP A 21 -4.59 20.92 -18.66
C TRP A 21 -6.01 21.32 -19.01
N GLU A 22 -6.99 20.51 -18.61
CA GLU A 22 -8.41 20.80 -18.70
C GLU A 22 -9.05 20.79 -17.32
N VAL A 23 -9.93 21.75 -17.05
CA VAL A 23 -10.72 21.77 -15.81
C VAL A 23 -11.81 20.71 -15.90
N ALA A 24 -11.81 19.76 -14.97
CA ALA A 24 -12.85 18.74 -14.91
C ALA A 24 -14.24 19.38 -14.75
N LYS A 25 -15.23 18.93 -15.52
CA LYS A 25 -16.60 19.50 -15.53
C LYS A 25 -17.20 19.63 -14.12
N LEU A 26 -17.04 18.60 -13.29
CA LEU A 26 -17.52 18.59 -11.89
C LEU A 26 -16.82 19.60 -10.98
N SER A 27 -15.60 20.03 -11.33
CA SER A 27 -14.83 21.02 -10.56
C SER A 27 -15.14 22.47 -10.95
N GLN A 28 -15.75 22.71 -12.12
CA GLN A 28 -15.96 24.06 -12.65
C GLN A 28 -16.79 24.94 -11.71
N LYS A 29 -17.91 24.40 -11.18
CA LYS A 29 -18.77 25.12 -10.22
C LYS A 29 -17.97 25.51 -8.97
N ARG A 30 -17.30 24.55 -8.34
CA ARG A 30 -16.49 24.78 -7.13
C ARG A 30 -15.40 25.83 -7.36
N LEU A 31 -14.70 25.78 -8.50
CA LEU A 31 -13.68 26.79 -8.85
C LEU A 31 -14.28 28.16 -9.18
N SER A 32 -15.55 28.23 -9.58
CA SER A 32 -16.25 29.50 -9.72
C SER A 32 -16.59 30.07 -8.34
N ASP A 33 -17.09 29.24 -7.44
CA ASP A 33 -17.44 29.63 -6.07
C ASP A 33 -16.20 30.12 -5.30
N ILE A 34 -15.08 29.40 -5.40
CA ILE A 34 -13.79 29.81 -4.82
C ILE A 34 -13.32 31.14 -5.42
N ALA A 35 -13.39 31.31 -6.75
CA ALA A 35 -12.98 32.55 -7.41
C ALA A 35 -13.86 33.74 -6.98
N GLN A 36 -15.15 33.51 -6.77
CA GLN A 36 -16.08 34.53 -6.32
C GLN A 36 -15.84 34.92 -4.86
N ALA A 37 -15.64 33.93 -3.97
CA ALA A 37 -15.28 34.17 -2.58
C ALA A 37 -13.96 34.95 -2.48
N LEU A 38 -12.94 34.54 -3.24
CA LEU A 38 -11.63 35.19 -3.23
C LEU A 38 -11.69 36.66 -3.65
N LYS A 39 -12.63 37.09 -4.51
CA LYS A 39 -12.77 38.51 -4.85
C LYS A 39 -13.06 39.38 -3.63
N ALA A 40 -13.85 38.87 -2.69
CA ALA A 40 -14.24 39.55 -1.45
C ALA A 40 -13.27 39.32 -0.28
N SER A 41 -12.31 38.40 -0.40
CA SER A 41 -11.32 38.10 0.66
C SER A 41 -10.03 38.89 0.53
N ASP A 42 -9.31 39.09 1.64
CA ASP A 42 -8.02 39.79 1.63
C ASP A 42 -6.86 38.90 1.17
N SER A 43 -6.94 37.58 1.43
CA SER A 43 -5.88 36.61 1.15
C SER A 43 -6.45 35.23 0.78
N LEU A 44 -5.60 34.37 0.21
CA LEU A 44 -5.89 32.97 -0.09
C LEU A 44 -5.03 32.04 0.76
N ILE A 45 -5.67 31.12 1.48
CA ILE A 45 -4.99 30.06 2.24
C ILE A 45 -5.34 28.71 1.62
N LEU A 46 -4.31 27.96 1.25
CA LEU A 46 -4.39 26.63 0.65
C LEU A 46 -4.07 25.58 1.74
N ALA A 47 -5.06 24.78 2.11
CA ALA A 47 -4.99 23.86 3.25
C ALA A 47 -5.27 22.39 2.85
N THR A 48 -4.72 21.95 1.73
CA THR A 48 -4.80 20.54 1.28
C THR A 48 -3.86 19.64 2.08
N ASP A 49 -4.02 18.32 1.94
CA ASP A 49 -3.20 17.32 2.64
C ASP A 49 -1.69 17.51 2.44
N PRO A 50 -0.86 17.11 3.41
CA PRO A 50 0.58 17.35 3.42
C PRO A 50 1.38 16.33 2.57
N ASP A 51 0.86 15.94 1.41
CA ASP A 51 1.53 15.06 0.46
C ASP A 51 1.68 15.73 -0.92
N ARG A 52 2.34 15.04 -1.86
CA ARG A 52 2.55 15.57 -3.21
C ARG A 52 1.24 15.83 -3.97
N GLU A 53 0.20 15.03 -3.71
CA GLU A 53 -1.09 15.15 -4.40
C GLU A 53 -1.82 16.39 -3.89
N GLY A 54 -1.82 16.59 -2.56
CA GLY A 54 -2.32 17.80 -1.92
C GLY A 54 -1.57 19.04 -2.39
N GLU A 55 -0.24 18.99 -2.50
CA GLU A 55 0.55 20.12 -3.02
C GLU A 55 0.18 20.45 -4.47
N ALA A 56 0.06 19.44 -5.33
CA ALA A 56 -0.37 19.61 -6.71
C ALA A 56 -1.80 20.14 -6.83
N ILE A 57 -2.74 19.71 -5.98
CA ILE A 57 -4.10 20.26 -5.93
C ILE A 57 -4.06 21.75 -5.61
N SER A 58 -3.30 22.14 -4.59
CA SER A 58 -3.10 23.54 -4.20
C SER A 58 -2.53 24.36 -5.36
N TRP A 59 -1.51 23.84 -6.04
CA TRP A 59 -0.93 24.45 -7.25
C TRP A 59 -1.96 24.58 -8.38
N HIS A 60 -2.73 23.52 -8.69
CA HIS A 60 -3.75 23.57 -9.73
C HIS A 60 -4.86 24.58 -9.44
N VAL A 61 -5.29 24.71 -8.19
CA VAL A 61 -6.28 25.72 -7.79
C VAL A 61 -5.71 27.11 -7.99
N LEU A 62 -4.49 27.36 -7.51
CA LEU A 62 -3.83 28.66 -7.62
C LEU A 62 -3.68 29.09 -9.09
N GLU A 63 -3.24 28.18 -9.96
CA GLU A 63 -3.09 28.45 -11.39
C GLU A 63 -4.40 28.81 -12.07
N VAL A 64 -5.50 28.10 -11.76
CA VAL A 64 -6.83 28.48 -12.29
C VAL A 64 -7.24 29.86 -11.81
N LEU A 65 -7.00 30.20 -10.54
CA LEU A 65 -7.34 31.51 -9.98
C LEU A 65 -6.48 32.63 -10.58
N ARG A 66 -5.20 32.36 -10.89
CA ARG A 66 -4.32 33.26 -11.64
C ARG A 66 -4.82 33.50 -13.07
N GLN A 67 -5.19 32.44 -13.78
CA GLN A 67 -5.77 32.53 -15.12
C GLN A 67 -7.08 33.35 -15.15
N LYS A 68 -7.92 33.21 -14.11
CA LYS A 68 -9.12 34.03 -13.91
C LYS A 68 -8.83 35.47 -13.45
N ARG A 69 -7.56 35.83 -13.22
CA ARG A 69 -7.10 37.14 -12.75
C ARG A 69 -7.76 37.62 -11.44
N VAL A 70 -8.14 36.68 -10.56
CA VAL A 70 -8.78 37.00 -9.27
C VAL A 70 -7.82 37.04 -8.08
N VAL A 71 -6.59 36.54 -8.25
CA VAL A 71 -5.54 36.57 -7.21
C VAL A 71 -4.95 37.98 -7.08
N GLY A 72 -4.60 38.63 -8.19
CA GLY A 72 -4.01 39.97 -8.19
C GLY A 72 -2.76 40.06 -7.31
N LYS A 73 -2.75 41.02 -6.37
CA LYS A 73 -1.68 41.22 -5.37
C LYS A 73 -1.98 40.59 -4.01
N LYS A 74 -3.07 39.81 -3.90
CA LYS A 74 -3.50 39.24 -2.62
C LYS A 74 -2.46 38.22 -2.13
N PRO A 75 -2.13 38.20 -0.83
CA PRO A 75 -1.23 37.19 -0.29
C PRO A 75 -1.79 35.78 -0.51
N VAL A 76 -0.91 34.87 -0.93
CA VAL A 76 -1.21 33.43 -1.05
C VAL A 76 -0.32 32.69 -0.06
N SER A 77 -0.90 31.75 0.66
CA SER A 77 -0.22 30.97 1.69
C SER A 77 -0.68 29.52 1.67
N ARG A 78 0.23 28.61 2.05
CA ARG A 78 0.03 27.17 2.13
C ARG A 78 0.20 26.74 3.58
N VAL A 79 -0.79 26.02 4.09
CA VAL A 79 -0.84 25.56 5.49
C VAL A 79 -0.95 24.04 5.51
N VAL A 80 -0.06 23.35 6.22
CA VAL A 80 0.00 21.89 6.30
C VAL A 80 -0.15 21.41 7.74
N PHE A 81 -0.94 20.36 7.94
CA PHE A 81 -1.09 19.68 9.22
C PHE A 81 -1.27 18.17 8.98
N ASN A 82 -0.78 17.36 9.93
CA ASN A 82 -0.87 15.90 9.87
C ASN A 82 -2.04 15.33 10.69
N ALA A 83 -2.80 16.19 11.36
CA ALA A 83 -3.94 15.82 12.17
C ALA A 83 -4.92 16.99 12.24
N ILE A 84 -6.22 16.72 12.14
CA ILE A 84 -7.28 17.72 12.26
C ILE A 84 -7.63 17.86 13.74
N THR A 85 -6.76 18.56 14.47
CA THR A 85 -6.98 18.94 15.87
C THR A 85 -6.88 20.46 16.00
N LYS A 86 -7.60 21.06 16.94
CA LYS A 86 -7.56 22.52 17.18
C LYS A 86 -6.13 23.04 17.27
N LYS A 87 -5.27 22.35 18.03
CA LYS A 87 -3.86 22.72 18.19
C LYS A 87 -3.11 22.67 16.86
N ALA A 88 -3.18 21.54 16.15
CA ALA A 88 -2.46 21.38 14.88
C ALA A 88 -2.90 22.40 13.81
N VAL A 89 -4.20 22.72 13.75
CA VAL A 89 -4.72 23.72 12.81
C VAL A 89 -4.24 25.12 13.17
N LEU A 90 -4.31 25.52 14.45
CA LEU A 90 -3.84 26.84 14.89
C LEU A 90 -2.32 27.00 14.70
N ASP A 91 -1.53 25.98 15.05
CA ASP A 91 -0.07 25.98 14.86
C ASP A 91 0.29 26.11 13.38
N ALA A 92 -0.45 25.42 12.50
CA ALA A 92 -0.22 25.49 11.06
C ALA A 92 -0.61 26.85 10.47
N MET A 93 -1.71 27.45 10.93
CA MET A 93 -2.15 28.79 10.51
C MET A 93 -1.19 29.89 10.97
N ALA A 94 -0.50 29.69 12.10
CA ALA A 94 0.52 30.61 12.59
C ALA A 94 1.85 30.53 11.80
N ASN A 95 2.09 29.42 11.09
CA ASN A 95 3.33 29.17 10.35
C ASN A 95 3.05 28.81 8.87
N PRO A 96 2.43 29.72 8.09
CA PRO A 96 2.19 29.47 6.68
C PRO A 96 3.50 29.42 5.90
N ARG A 97 3.53 28.58 4.86
CA ARG A 97 4.62 28.52 3.88
C ARG A 97 4.12 28.87 2.48
N GLN A 98 5.03 28.93 1.53
CA GLN A 98 4.66 28.95 0.10
C GLN A 98 4.46 27.52 -0.41
N ILE A 99 3.89 27.40 -1.61
CA ILE A 99 3.83 26.13 -2.33
C ILE A 99 5.27 25.61 -2.52
N ASP A 100 5.45 24.32 -2.28
CA ASP A 100 6.71 23.60 -2.46
C ASP A 100 6.80 23.13 -3.92
N GLU A 101 7.50 23.91 -4.75
CA GLU A 101 7.66 23.61 -6.18
C GLU A 101 8.29 22.22 -6.43
N PRO A 102 9.35 21.78 -5.71
CA PRO A 102 9.85 20.41 -5.84
C PRO A 102 8.79 19.30 -5.65
N LEU A 103 7.84 19.46 -4.73
CA LEU A 103 6.74 18.50 -4.57
C LEU A 103 5.75 18.54 -5.74
N VAL A 104 5.49 19.72 -6.30
CA VAL A 104 4.68 19.88 -7.52
C VAL A 104 5.39 19.23 -8.71
N ASP A 105 6.68 19.48 -8.90
CA ASP A 105 7.48 18.89 -9.97
C ASP A 105 7.51 17.36 -9.88
N ALA A 106 7.62 16.81 -8.68
CA ALA A 106 7.54 15.37 -8.45
C ALA A 106 6.17 14.78 -8.85
N TYR A 107 5.08 15.51 -8.60
CA TYR A 107 3.75 15.14 -9.07
C TYR A 107 3.65 15.22 -10.59
N LEU A 108 4.10 16.32 -11.20
CA LEU A 108 4.07 16.53 -12.64
C LEU A 108 4.88 15.44 -13.36
N ALA A 109 6.11 15.18 -12.94
CA ALA A 109 6.95 14.12 -13.51
C ALA A 109 6.27 12.75 -13.45
N ARG A 110 5.63 12.42 -12.32
CA ARG A 110 4.84 11.18 -12.21
C ARG A 110 3.66 11.18 -13.18
N ARG A 111 2.94 12.29 -13.32
CA ARG A 111 1.77 12.42 -14.21
C ARG A 111 2.17 12.27 -15.68
N ALA A 112 3.27 12.90 -16.10
CA ALA A 112 3.85 12.72 -17.44
C ALA A 112 4.22 11.27 -17.68
N LEU A 113 4.95 10.64 -16.76
CA LEU A 113 5.40 9.26 -16.92
C LEU A 113 4.22 8.28 -17.06
N ASP A 114 3.21 8.40 -16.20
CA ASP A 114 2.05 7.53 -16.23
C ASP A 114 1.20 7.76 -17.49
N TYR A 115 1.09 9.02 -17.96
CA TYR A 115 0.42 9.36 -19.21
C TYR A 115 1.16 8.77 -20.42
N LEU A 116 2.47 8.99 -20.53
CA LEU A 116 3.27 8.54 -21.67
C LEU A 116 3.26 7.01 -21.76
N VAL A 117 3.45 6.29 -20.65
CA VAL A 117 3.37 4.82 -20.65
C VAL A 117 1.97 4.33 -21.01
N GLY A 118 0.93 4.92 -20.42
CA GLY A 118 -0.45 4.51 -20.68
C GLY A 118 -0.84 4.72 -22.15
N PHE A 119 -0.59 5.92 -22.68
CA PHE A 119 -1.03 6.31 -24.02
C PHE A 119 -0.21 5.62 -25.12
N THR A 120 1.11 5.46 -24.95
CA THR A 120 1.95 4.80 -25.96
C THR A 120 1.73 3.29 -26.00
N LEU A 121 1.52 2.64 -24.85
CA LEU A 121 1.48 1.18 -24.78
C LEU A 121 0.07 0.60 -24.95
N SER A 122 -0.99 1.32 -24.59
CA SER A 122 -2.37 0.81 -24.68
C SER A 122 -2.80 0.43 -26.11
N PRO A 123 -2.49 1.21 -27.17
CA PRO A 123 -2.83 0.80 -28.55
C PRO A 123 -2.15 -0.51 -28.98
N VAL A 124 -0.91 -0.74 -28.52
CA VAL A 124 -0.18 -2.00 -28.78
C VAL A 124 -0.85 -3.15 -28.05
N LEU A 125 -1.22 -2.96 -26.78
CA LEU A 125 -1.93 -3.96 -25.98
C LEU A 125 -3.28 -4.32 -26.61
N TRP A 126 -4.09 -3.35 -27.02
CA TRP A 126 -5.40 -3.62 -27.63
C TRP A 126 -5.28 -4.41 -28.92
N ARG A 127 -4.23 -4.16 -29.73
CA ARG A 127 -3.97 -4.90 -30.97
C ARG A 127 -3.49 -6.34 -30.70
N LYS A 128 -2.70 -6.56 -29.66
CA LYS A 128 -2.07 -7.86 -29.37
C LYS A 128 -2.86 -8.73 -28.40
N LEU A 129 -3.66 -8.14 -27.53
CA LEU A 129 -4.43 -8.77 -26.48
C LEU A 129 -5.84 -8.18 -26.44
N PRO A 130 -6.76 -8.67 -27.29
CA PRO A 130 -8.16 -8.23 -27.31
C PRO A 130 -8.79 -8.37 -25.92
N GLY A 131 -9.36 -7.27 -25.39
CA GLY A 131 -9.97 -7.21 -24.06
C GLY A 131 -9.09 -6.60 -22.96
N ALA A 132 -7.80 -6.35 -23.23
CA ALA A 132 -6.97 -5.56 -22.32
C ALA A 132 -7.52 -4.12 -22.21
N ARG A 133 -7.65 -3.59 -20.98
CA ARG A 133 -8.20 -2.23 -20.76
C ARG A 133 -7.14 -1.15 -20.81
N SER A 134 -6.06 -1.30 -20.03
CA SER A 134 -5.02 -0.29 -19.91
C SER A 134 -3.66 -0.91 -19.59
N ALA A 135 -2.60 -0.24 -20.04
CA ALA A 135 -1.25 -0.43 -19.52
C ALA A 135 -0.96 0.60 -18.44
N GLY A 136 -0.36 0.16 -17.34
CA GLY A 136 0.10 1.07 -16.29
C GLY A 136 1.44 0.59 -15.76
N ARG A 137 2.41 1.49 -15.64
CA ARG A 137 3.79 1.19 -15.19
C ARG A 137 3.84 0.41 -13.87
N VAL A 138 2.98 0.74 -12.92
CA VAL A 138 2.91 0.06 -11.61
C VAL A 138 1.96 -1.14 -11.65
N GLN A 139 0.84 -1.02 -12.36
CA GLN A 139 -0.18 -2.06 -12.46
C GLN A 139 0.35 -3.32 -13.14
N SER A 140 1.13 -3.18 -14.21
CA SER A 140 1.72 -4.30 -14.94
C SER A 140 2.71 -5.09 -14.11
N VAL A 141 3.53 -4.41 -13.29
CA VAL A 141 4.47 -5.05 -12.37
C VAL A 141 3.73 -5.80 -11.27
N ALA A 142 2.68 -5.21 -10.69
CA ALA A 142 1.86 -5.89 -9.69
C ALA A 142 1.17 -7.14 -10.26
N LEU A 143 0.61 -7.05 -11.48
CA LEU A 143 0.05 -8.21 -12.16
C LEU A 143 1.11 -9.28 -12.43
N ARG A 144 2.29 -8.88 -12.87
CA ARG A 144 3.41 -9.81 -13.08
C ARG A 144 3.77 -10.58 -11.81
N LEU A 145 3.84 -9.93 -10.65
CA LEU A 145 4.14 -10.63 -9.39
C LEU A 145 3.11 -11.73 -9.06
N VAL A 146 1.83 -11.50 -9.39
CA VAL A 146 0.78 -12.51 -9.21
C VAL A 146 0.95 -13.64 -10.21
N CYS A 147 1.17 -13.34 -11.49
CA CYS A 147 1.39 -14.35 -12.53
C CYS A 147 2.65 -15.18 -12.27
N ASP A 148 3.75 -14.55 -11.81
CA ASP A 148 5.00 -15.24 -11.49
C ASP A 148 4.77 -16.23 -10.34
N ARG A 149 4.01 -15.85 -9.31
CA ARG A 149 3.62 -16.76 -8.22
C ARG A 149 2.71 -17.90 -8.70
N GLU A 150 1.75 -17.63 -9.57
CA GLU A 150 0.89 -18.69 -10.12
C GLU A 150 1.73 -19.69 -10.92
N ALA A 151 2.65 -19.21 -11.75
CA ALA A 151 3.55 -20.07 -12.52
C ALA A 151 4.51 -20.87 -11.61
N GLU A 152 4.91 -20.34 -10.46
CA GLU A 152 5.63 -21.11 -9.44
C GLU A 152 4.79 -22.27 -8.88
N ILE A 153 3.50 -22.02 -8.63
CA ILE A 153 2.54 -23.03 -8.13
C ILE A 153 2.27 -24.10 -9.19
N GLU A 154 2.02 -23.72 -10.45
CA GLU A 154 1.78 -24.65 -11.55
C GLU A 154 2.98 -25.56 -11.85
N ARG A 155 4.20 -25.02 -11.71
CA ARG A 155 5.44 -25.79 -11.90
C ARG A 155 5.86 -26.59 -10.67
N PHE A 156 5.20 -26.41 -9.54
CA PHE A 156 5.51 -27.14 -8.31
C PHE A 156 5.23 -28.63 -8.52
N LYS A 157 6.25 -29.47 -8.32
CA LYS A 157 6.11 -30.93 -8.33
C LYS A 157 6.06 -31.40 -6.87
N PRO A 158 4.89 -31.84 -6.37
CA PRO A 158 4.80 -32.36 -5.02
C PRO A 158 5.70 -33.59 -4.85
N GLU A 159 6.44 -33.63 -3.75
CA GLU A 159 7.21 -34.79 -3.33
C GLU A 159 6.57 -35.36 -2.06
N GLU A 160 6.32 -36.67 -2.07
CA GLU A 160 5.86 -37.38 -0.88
C GLU A 160 6.97 -37.40 0.17
N TYR A 161 6.59 -37.12 1.42
CA TYR A 161 7.45 -37.34 2.57
C TYR A 161 6.61 -37.54 3.82
N TRP A 162 7.20 -38.23 4.80
CA TRP A 162 6.53 -38.59 6.03
C TRP A 162 7.21 -37.93 7.23
N GLN A 163 6.39 -37.56 8.21
CA GLN A 163 6.82 -37.13 9.53
C GLN A 163 6.31 -38.14 10.56
N ILE A 164 7.17 -38.49 11.51
CA ILE A 164 6.83 -39.44 12.56
C ILE A 164 6.68 -38.66 13.85
N GLU A 165 5.47 -38.70 14.40
CA GLU A 165 5.11 -38.05 15.66
C GLU A 165 4.76 -39.12 16.70
N ALA A 166 5.23 -38.92 17.94
CA ALA A 166 4.91 -39.76 19.08
C ALA A 166 4.19 -38.93 20.14
N LYS A 167 3.06 -39.43 20.64
CA LYS A 167 2.43 -38.90 21.85
C LYS A 167 3.12 -39.52 23.06
N LEU A 168 3.73 -38.68 23.88
CA LEU A 168 4.47 -39.10 25.07
C LEU A 168 3.84 -38.45 26.30
N ALA A 169 4.01 -39.10 27.45
CA ALA A 169 3.58 -38.56 28.74
C ALA A 169 4.79 -38.36 29.65
N THR A 170 4.77 -37.28 30.44
CA THR A 170 5.75 -37.10 31.53
C THR A 170 5.45 -38.07 32.68
N SER A 171 6.35 -38.15 33.67
CA SER A 171 6.08 -38.90 34.91
C SER A 171 4.89 -38.35 35.71
N ARG A 172 4.42 -37.14 35.39
CA ARG A 172 3.22 -36.51 35.96
C ARG A 172 1.97 -36.76 35.11
N ASN A 173 2.06 -37.63 34.11
CA ASN A 173 0.98 -37.93 33.17
C ASN A 173 0.55 -36.73 32.31
N GLU A 174 1.45 -35.78 32.05
CA GLU A 174 1.23 -34.65 31.14
C GLU A 174 1.60 -35.07 29.72
N GLU A 175 0.65 -34.98 28.79
CA GLU A 175 0.87 -35.40 27.40
C GLU A 175 1.54 -34.30 26.56
N PHE A 176 2.44 -34.70 25.66
CA PHE A 176 3.00 -33.84 24.63
C PHE A 176 3.34 -34.63 23.37
N THR A 177 3.40 -33.94 22.23
CA THR A 177 3.81 -34.53 20.95
C THR A 177 5.29 -34.29 20.72
N ALA A 178 6.04 -35.37 20.49
CA ALA A 178 7.42 -35.33 20.06
C ALA A 178 7.53 -35.70 18.57
N ARG A 179 8.44 -35.05 17.85
CA ARG A 179 8.78 -35.38 16.45
C ARG A 179 10.10 -36.11 16.40
N LEU A 180 10.18 -37.15 15.56
CA LEU A 180 11.44 -37.84 15.31
C LEU A 180 12.46 -36.87 14.69
N SER A 181 13.57 -36.64 15.39
CA SER A 181 14.62 -35.73 14.96
C SER A 181 15.82 -36.42 14.31
N ALA A 182 16.02 -37.71 14.58
CA ALA A 182 17.12 -38.50 14.03
C ALA A 182 16.77 -40.00 13.98
N TYR A 183 17.33 -40.71 13.02
CA TYR A 183 17.18 -42.16 12.83
C TYR A 183 18.52 -42.72 12.32
N GLU A 184 19.00 -43.82 12.90
CA GLU A 184 20.30 -44.46 12.54
C GLU A 184 21.49 -43.48 12.51
N GLY A 185 21.57 -42.57 13.48
CA GLY A 185 22.63 -41.55 13.56
C GLY A 185 22.52 -40.42 12.52
N LYS A 186 21.51 -40.46 11.64
CA LYS A 186 21.23 -39.41 10.66
C LYS A 186 20.12 -38.50 11.15
N LYS A 187 20.31 -37.20 11.00
CA LYS A 187 19.28 -36.20 11.32
C LYS A 187 18.14 -36.31 10.31
N ILE A 188 16.91 -36.41 10.81
CA ILE A 188 15.70 -36.35 9.99
C ILE A 188 15.43 -34.89 9.65
N GLN A 189 15.29 -34.59 8.36
CA GLN A 189 14.88 -33.29 7.84
C GLN A 189 13.63 -33.48 6.96
N ARG A 190 13.14 -32.38 6.40
CA ARG A 190 12.07 -32.45 5.39
C ARG A 190 12.56 -33.30 4.21
N LEU A 191 11.70 -34.20 3.70
CA LEU A 191 12.00 -35.14 2.60
C LEU A 191 13.01 -36.26 2.93
N THR A 192 13.36 -36.49 4.21
CA THR A 192 14.23 -37.62 4.57
C THR A 192 13.51 -38.96 4.47
N VAL A 193 12.32 -39.08 5.06
CA VAL A 193 11.48 -40.29 4.97
C VAL A 193 10.59 -40.13 3.75
N LYS A 194 10.83 -40.93 2.71
CA LYS A 194 10.26 -40.69 1.37
C LYS A 194 9.06 -41.57 1.03
N SER A 195 8.77 -42.58 1.84
CA SER A 195 7.65 -43.49 1.61
C SER A 195 6.92 -43.87 2.89
N GLY A 196 5.65 -44.27 2.74
CA GLY A 196 4.86 -44.81 3.84
C GLY A 196 5.43 -46.09 4.44
N ASP A 197 6.07 -46.93 3.63
CA ASP A 197 6.70 -48.18 4.09
C ASP A 197 7.90 -47.89 5.00
N GLU A 198 8.76 -46.93 4.63
CA GLU A 198 9.87 -46.48 5.46
C GLU A 198 9.35 -45.88 6.78
N ALA A 199 8.32 -45.05 6.71
CA ALA A 199 7.69 -44.46 7.88
C ALA A 199 7.09 -45.51 8.82
N ASN A 200 6.41 -46.53 8.26
CA ASN A 200 5.81 -47.63 9.00
C ASN A 200 6.88 -48.52 9.65
N GLY A 201 7.98 -48.81 8.95
CA GLY A 201 9.10 -49.56 9.51
C GLY A 201 9.68 -48.88 10.75
N ILE A 202 9.89 -47.56 10.67
CA ILE A 202 10.37 -46.77 11.81
C ILE A 202 9.30 -46.73 12.93
N ARG A 203 8.02 -46.56 12.59
CA ARG A 203 6.91 -46.56 13.57
C ARG A 203 6.86 -47.87 14.35
N THR A 204 6.92 -49.02 13.67
CA THR A 204 6.87 -50.34 14.30
C THR A 204 8.07 -50.56 15.23
N MET A 205 9.26 -50.08 14.87
CA MET A 205 10.42 -50.09 15.78
C MET A 205 10.13 -49.30 17.08
N LEU A 206 9.46 -48.15 16.96
CA LEU A 206 9.21 -47.24 18.08
C LEU A 206 8.04 -47.67 18.99
N GLU A 207 7.05 -48.42 18.50
CA GLU A 207 5.86 -48.83 19.28
C GLU A 207 6.20 -49.66 20.52
N GLY A 208 7.28 -50.45 20.48
CA GLY A 208 7.77 -51.25 21.61
C GLY A 208 8.91 -50.59 22.39
N ALA A 209 9.34 -49.38 22.03
CA ALA A 209 10.53 -48.77 22.58
C ALA A 209 10.23 -47.98 23.86
N ALA A 210 11.18 -47.99 24.81
CA ALA A 210 11.16 -47.10 25.96
C ALA A 210 11.88 -45.79 25.61
N PHE A 211 11.23 -44.65 25.84
CA PHE A 211 11.81 -43.34 25.62
C PHE A 211 12.49 -42.82 26.88
N ARG A 212 13.63 -42.14 26.73
CA ARG A 212 14.29 -41.42 27.81
C ARG A 212 14.65 -40.01 27.35
N VAL A 213 14.58 -39.06 28.27
CA VAL A 213 15.02 -37.68 28.02
C VAL A 213 16.54 -37.65 28.03
N LEU A 214 17.14 -37.19 26.93
CA LEU A 214 18.60 -37.03 26.81
C LEU A 214 19.07 -35.64 27.26
N SER A 215 18.28 -34.60 26.98
CA SER A 215 18.60 -33.22 27.36
C SER A 215 17.33 -32.39 27.50
N VAL A 216 17.37 -31.40 28.40
CA VAL A 216 16.34 -30.36 28.55
C VAL A 216 17.05 -29.01 28.55
N GLU A 217 16.59 -28.09 27.71
CA GLU A 217 17.11 -26.73 27.66
C GLU A 217 15.95 -25.73 27.82
N ALA A 218 16.13 -24.75 28.72
CA ALA A 218 15.21 -23.65 28.91
C ALA A 218 15.95 -22.33 28.65
N LYS A 219 15.47 -21.57 27.65
CA LYS A 219 16.03 -20.26 27.28
C LYS A 219 14.96 -19.18 27.44
N PRO A 220 15.22 -18.10 28.20
CA PRO A 220 14.31 -16.96 28.24
C PRO A 220 14.25 -16.31 26.86
N THR A 221 13.05 -15.94 26.42
CA THR A 221 12.85 -15.19 25.18
C THR A 221 12.14 -13.88 25.48
N LYS A 222 12.54 -12.81 24.81
CA LYS A 222 11.91 -11.49 24.90
C LYS A 222 11.30 -11.14 23.56
N ARG A 223 10.04 -10.73 23.56
CA ARG A 223 9.35 -10.20 22.37
C ARG A 223 9.07 -8.72 22.57
N ASN A 224 9.61 -7.89 21.67
CA ASN A 224 9.35 -6.45 21.67
C ASN A 224 8.01 -6.16 20.96
N PRO A 225 7.30 -5.08 21.35
CA PRO A 225 6.12 -4.63 20.64
C PRO A 225 6.47 -4.20 19.21
N GLY A 226 5.48 -4.29 18.31
CA GLY A 226 5.61 -3.77 16.96
C GLY A 226 5.70 -2.24 16.93
N PRO A 227 6.29 -1.65 15.88
CA PRO A 227 6.29 -0.20 15.71
C PRO A 227 4.86 0.33 15.45
N PRO A 228 4.64 1.65 15.59
CA PRO A 228 3.39 2.29 15.16
C PRO A 228 3.08 1.99 13.69
N PHE A 229 1.79 2.06 13.35
CA PHE A 229 1.36 1.77 11.99
C PHE A 229 1.85 2.82 10.98
N THR A 230 2.35 2.32 9.86
CA THR A 230 2.45 3.01 8.57
C THR A 230 1.31 2.54 7.67
N THR A 231 1.09 3.20 6.53
CA THR A 231 0.03 2.81 5.57
C THR A 231 0.11 1.33 5.17
N SER A 232 1.31 0.82 4.89
CA SER A 232 1.50 -0.57 4.46
C SER A 232 1.24 -1.57 5.59
N THR A 233 1.72 -1.29 6.80
CA THR A 233 1.54 -2.17 7.96
C THR A 233 0.11 -2.14 8.49
N LEU A 234 -0.59 -0.99 8.38
CA LEU A 234 -2.01 -0.87 8.67
C LEU A 234 -2.85 -1.73 7.71
N GLN A 235 -2.62 -1.62 6.40
CA GLN A 235 -3.35 -2.41 5.39
C GLN A 235 -3.14 -3.91 5.59
N GLN A 236 -1.89 -4.34 5.86
CA GLN A 236 -1.59 -5.75 6.15
C GLN A 236 -2.31 -6.23 7.42
N ALA A 237 -2.27 -5.46 8.49
CA ALA A 237 -2.92 -5.83 9.75
C ALA A 237 -4.45 -5.86 9.62
N ALA A 238 -5.05 -4.90 8.93
CA ALA A 238 -6.49 -4.85 8.68
C ALA A 238 -6.95 -6.01 7.79
N SER A 239 -6.17 -6.39 6.79
CA SER A 239 -6.45 -7.57 5.97
C SER A 239 -6.37 -8.86 6.80
N ALA A 240 -5.30 -9.06 7.55
CA ALA A 240 -5.07 -10.28 8.32
C ALA A 240 -6.04 -10.45 9.51
N LYS A 241 -6.41 -9.36 10.19
CA LYS A 241 -7.22 -9.41 11.42
C LYS A 241 -8.70 -9.14 11.20
N LEU A 242 -9.04 -8.29 10.22
CA LEU A 242 -10.42 -7.80 10.01
C LEU A 242 -10.99 -8.23 8.65
N GLY A 243 -10.20 -8.88 7.79
CA GLY A 243 -10.62 -9.26 6.44
C GLY A 243 -10.89 -8.07 5.52
N PHE A 244 -10.35 -6.88 5.84
CA PHE A 244 -10.58 -5.69 5.03
C PHE A 244 -9.70 -5.68 3.79
N SER A 245 -10.28 -5.28 2.66
CA SER A 245 -9.48 -4.95 1.48
C SER A 245 -8.66 -3.68 1.74
N PRO A 246 -7.54 -3.46 1.01
CA PRO A 246 -6.77 -2.22 1.11
C PRO A 246 -7.63 -0.97 0.88
N SER A 247 -8.54 -1.03 -0.10
CA SER A 247 -9.48 0.07 -0.41
C SER A 247 -10.41 0.39 0.76
N ARG A 248 -11.05 -0.64 1.36
CA ARG A 248 -11.91 -0.45 2.54
C ARG A 248 -11.12 0.11 3.73
N THR A 249 -9.90 -0.38 3.93
CA THR A 249 -9.03 0.10 5.02
C THR A 249 -8.74 1.59 4.86
N MET A 250 -8.34 2.03 3.65
CA MET A 250 -8.06 3.44 3.40
C MET A 250 -9.32 4.31 3.48
N GLN A 251 -10.49 3.83 3.05
CA GLN A 251 -11.74 4.57 3.19
C GLN A 251 -12.10 4.81 4.66
N VAL A 252 -11.94 3.81 5.52
CA VAL A 252 -12.17 3.97 6.96
C VAL A 252 -11.13 4.90 7.57
N ALA A 253 -9.84 4.72 7.23
CA ALA A 253 -8.77 5.59 7.71
C ALA A 253 -8.99 7.06 7.32
N GLN A 254 -9.45 7.33 6.09
CA GLN A 254 -9.77 8.69 5.63
C GLN A 254 -10.88 9.32 6.49
N LYS A 255 -11.97 8.58 6.75
CA LYS A 255 -13.06 9.07 7.61
C LYS A 255 -12.59 9.35 9.04
N LEU A 256 -11.72 8.50 9.59
CA LEU A 256 -11.14 8.71 10.92
C LEU A 256 -10.19 9.92 10.96
N TYR A 257 -9.50 10.20 9.86
CA TYR A 257 -8.63 11.36 9.73
C TYR A 257 -9.42 12.67 9.57
N GLU A 258 -10.43 12.68 8.70
CA GLU A 258 -11.30 13.84 8.42
C GLU A 258 -12.24 14.18 9.58
N GLY A 259 -12.50 13.20 10.45
CA GLY A 259 -13.49 13.30 11.52
C GLY A 259 -14.83 12.68 11.12
N VAL A 260 -15.58 12.24 12.11
CA VAL A 260 -16.95 11.71 11.95
C VAL A 260 -17.84 12.58 12.81
N ASP A 261 -18.92 13.09 12.22
CA ASP A 261 -19.96 13.84 12.94
C ASP A 261 -20.63 12.92 13.97
N LEU A 262 -20.49 13.25 15.24
CA LEU A 262 -21.12 12.55 16.35
C LEU A 262 -22.15 13.48 16.99
N ASP A 263 -23.38 13.40 16.48
CA ASP A 263 -24.55 14.10 17.05
C ASP A 263 -24.31 15.60 17.32
N GLY A 264 -23.56 16.28 16.44
CA GLY A 264 -23.31 17.73 16.51
C GLY A 264 -21.92 18.17 17.00
N GLU A 265 -20.99 17.24 17.23
CA GLU A 265 -19.54 17.50 17.43
C GLU A 265 -18.66 16.79 16.40
#